data_AF-A0A0A2TLG5-F1
#
_entry.id   AF-A0A0A2TLG5-F1
#
_cell.length_a   1.000
_cell.length_b   1.000
_cell.length_c   1.000
_cell.angle_alpha   90.00
_cell.angle_beta   90.00
_cell.angle_gamma   90.00
#
_symmetry.space_group_name_H-M   'P 1'
#
loop_
_entity.id
_entity.type
_entity.pdbx_description
1 polymer ?
#
loop_
_entity_poly.entity_id
_entity_poly.type
_entity_poly.pdbx_seq_one_letter_code
_entity_poly.pdbx_strand_id
1 'polypeptide(L)' 'MSGLEELIEQIEELRLNLIKIKEGKSFTDPEVLAASQELDVVLHRYQVMLMKKSE' A
#
# COMPACT_ATOMS: atom_id res chain seq x y z
N MET A 1 14.52 11.13 7.31
CA MET A 1 14.20 9.96 6.49
C MET A 1 14.01 10.43 5.07
N SER A 2 14.48 9.68 4.08
CA SER A 2 14.24 9.99 2.67
C SER A 2 12.77 9.72 2.34
N GLY A 3 12.18 10.45 1.39
CA GLY A 3 10.77 10.24 1.03
C GLY A 3 10.42 8.82 0.55
N LEU A 4 11.43 8.02 0.16
CA LEU A 4 11.25 6.60 -0.15
C LEU A 4 11.10 5.74 1.11
N GLU A 5 11.85 6.02 2.17
CA GLU A 5 11.72 5.32 3.46
C GLU A 5 10.32 5.53 4.06
N GLU A 6 9.81 6.75 4.00
CA GLU A 6 8.46 7.08 4.49
C GLU A 6 7.36 6.34 3.70
N LEU A 7 7.53 6.18 2.38
CA LEU A 7 6.60 5.41 1.56
C LEU A 7 6.68 3.91 1.87
N ILE A 8 7.87 3.38 2.14
CA ILE A 8 8.04 1.98 2.55
C ILE A 8 7.32 1.72 3.88
N GLU A 9 7.48 2.61 4.87
CA GLU A 9 6.78 2.50 6.16
C GLU A 9 5.25 2.50 5.96
N GLN A 10 4.71 3.43 5.17
CA GLN A 10 3.27 3.48 4.87
C GLN A 10 2.77 2.22 4.15
N ILE A 11 3.56 1.68 3.22
CA ILE A 11 3.23 0.42 2.52
C ILE A 11 3.12 -0.73 3.52
N GLU A 12 4.07 -0.83 4.45
CA GLU A 12 4.07 -1.88 5.48
C GLU A 12 2.89 -1.77 6.43
N GLU A 13 2.56 -0.56 6.88
CA GLU A 13 1.39 -0.31 7.72
C GLU A 13 0.09 -0.71 7.02
N LEU A 14 -0.11 -0.27 5.77
CA LEU A 14 -1.31 -0.59 4.99
C LEU A 14 -1.38 -2.08 4.66
N ARG A 15 -0.25 -2.74 4.40
CA ARG A 15 -0.22 -4.19 4.15
C ARG A 15 -0.64 -4.99 5.39
N LEU A 16 -0.15 -4.61 6.57
CA LEU A 16 -0.56 -5.24 7.83
C LEU A 16 -2.04 -4.98 8.12
N ASN A 17 -2.55 -3.77 7.84
CA ASN A 17 -3.96 -3.45 7.99
C ASN A 17 -4.83 -4.30 7.05
N LEU A 18 -4.45 -4.42 5.78
CA LEU A 18 -5.16 -5.25 4.81
C LEU A 18 -5.22 -6.72 5.24
N ILE A 19 -4.12 -7.29 5.76
CA ILE A 19 -4.11 -8.67 6.27
C ILE A 19 -5.15 -8.85 7.38
N LYS A 20 -5.24 -7.89 8.32
CA LYS A 20 -6.22 -7.92 9.41
C LYS A 20 -7.65 -7.78 8.89
N ILE A 21 -7.91 -6.83 7.99
CA ILE A 21 -9.24 -6.59 7.41
C ILE A 21 -9.71 -7.79 6.60
N LYS A 22 -8.80 -8.43 5.85
CA LYS A 22 -9.08 -9.62 5.05
C LYS A 22 -9.46 -10.81 5.95
N GLU A 23 -8.94 -10.93 7.16
CA GLU A 23 -9.17 -12.13 7.98
C GLU A 23 -10.67 -12.51 8.07
N GLY A 24 -11.00 -13.72 7.60
CA GLY A 24 -12.39 -14.21 7.52
C GLY A 24 -13.26 -13.65 6.37
N LYS A 25 -12.77 -12.72 5.54
CA LYS A 25 -13.50 -12.08 4.43
C LYS A 25 -13.03 -12.54 3.04
N SER A 26 -13.86 -12.29 2.02
CA SER A 26 -13.50 -12.43 0.61
C SER A 26 -12.63 -11.24 0.15
N PHE A 27 -11.81 -11.42 -0.88
CA PHE A 27 -11.12 -10.29 -1.53
C PHE A 27 -12.08 -9.33 -2.25
N THR A 28 -13.29 -9.79 -2.58
CA THR A 28 -14.35 -8.97 -3.14
C THR A 28 -15.21 -8.28 -2.08
N ASP A 29 -14.94 -8.52 -0.79
CA ASP A 29 -15.61 -7.79 0.28
C ASP A 29 -15.32 -6.29 0.14
N PRO A 30 -16.32 -5.40 0.25
CA PRO A 30 -16.13 -3.97 0.04
C PRO A 30 -15.05 -3.34 0.92
N GLU A 31 -14.90 -3.81 2.16
CA GLU A 31 -13.91 -3.28 3.10
C GLU A 31 -12.50 -3.74 2.72
N VAL A 32 -12.36 -5.00 2.30
CA VAL A 32 -11.09 -5.53 1.78
C VAL A 32 -10.69 -4.84 0.48
N LEU A 33 -11.66 -4.58 -0.40
CA LEU A 33 -11.44 -3.87 -1.66
C LEU A 33 -10.97 -2.44 -1.40
N ALA A 34 -11.62 -1.71 -0.50
CA ALA A 34 -11.24 -0.35 -0.15
C ALA A 34 -9.82 -0.28 0.44
N ALA A 35 -9.50 -1.16 1.39
CA ALA A 35 -8.15 -1.25 1.96
C ALA A 35 -7.09 -1.62 0.92
N SER A 36 -7.44 -2.48 -0.05
CA SER A 36 -6.54 -2.84 -1.16
C SER A 36 -6.28 -1.65 -2.08
N GLN A 37 -7.30 -0.84 -2.38
CA GLN A 37 -7.17 0.37 -3.19
C GLN A 37 -6.30 1.43 -2.51
N GLU A 38 -6.42 1.59 -1.19
CA GLU A 38 -5.58 2.51 -0.43
C GLU A 38 -4.10 2.12 -0.48
N LEU A 39 -3.80 0.82 -0.30
CA LEU A 39 -2.46 0.28 -0.46
C LEU A 39 -1.90 0.52 -1.88
N ASP A 40 -2.71 0.31 -2.91
CA ASP A 40 -2.32 0.51 -4.32
C ASP A 40 -1.91 1.95 -4.63
N VAL A 41 -2.61 2.94 -4.07
CA VAL A 41 -2.27 4.36 -4.23
C VAL A 41 -0.85 4.66 -3.72
N VAL A 42 -0.47 4.12 -2.56
CA VAL A 42 0.86 4.34 -1.99
C VAL A 42 1.94 3.58 -2.77
N LEU A 43 1.65 2.34 -3.17
CA LEU A 43 2.54 1.56 -4.05
C LEU A 43 2.81 2.28 -5.37
N HIS A 44 1.79 2.90 -5.97
CA HIS A 44 1.95 3.68 -7.19
C HIS A 44 2.89 4.88 -6.97
N ARG A 45 2.72 5.63 -5.88
CA ARG A 45 3.60 6.75 -5.52
C ARG A 45 5.05 6.30 -5.34
N TYR A 46 5.26 5.17 -4.68
CA TYR A 46 6.58 4.58 -4.49
C TYR A 46 7.22 4.22 -5.83
N GLN A 47 6.46 3.59 -6.74
CA GLN A 47 6.94 3.25 -8.08
C GLN A 47 7.35 4.50 -8.88
N VAL A 48 6.54 5.57 -8.85
CA VAL A 48 6.86 6.84 -9.53
C VAL A 48 8.15 7.46 -8.96
N MET A 49 8.35 7.41 -7.65
CA MET A 49 9.59 7.90 -7.04
C MET A 49 10.81 7.06 -7.41
N LEU A 50 10.68 5.74 -7.48
CA LEU A 50 11.76 4.87 -7.94
C LEU A 50 12.16 5.19 -9.38
N MET A 51 11.18 5.35 -10.28
CA MET A 51 11.44 5.70 -11.68
C MET A 51 12.22 7.01 -11.80
N LYS A 52 11.81 8.07 -11.07
CA LYS A 52 12.50 9.37 -11.07
C LYS A 52 13.93 9.33 -10.52
N LYS A 53 14.26 8.35 -9.67
CA LYS A 53 15.62 8.17 -9.13
C LYS A 53 16.53 7.37 -10.06
N SER A 54 15.93 6.70 -11.04
CA SER A 54 16.61 5.84 -12.01
C SER A 54 17.04 6.60 -13.28
N GLU A 55 16.55 7.82 -13.44
CA GLU A 55 16.92 8.82 -14.46
C GLU A 55 18.07 9.70 -13.99
#